data_AF-A0A094E9P1-F1
#
_entry.id   AF-A0A094E9P1-F1
#
_cell.length_a   1.000
_cell.length_b   1.000
_cell.length_c   1.000
_cell.angle_alpha   90.00
_cell.angle_beta   90.00
_cell.angle_gamma   90.00
#
_symmetry.space_group_name_H-M   'P 1'
#
loop_
_entity.id
_entity.type
_entity.pdbx_description
1 polymer ?
#
loop_
_entity_poly.entity_id
_entity_poly.type
_entity_poly.pdbx_seq_one_letter_code
_entity_poly.pdbx_strand_id
1 'polypeptide(L)'
;MRRKNDSALAIKFAPGRKGVITNMEGVLHTFVTPLVVALMHGDYRYLGGHYVEEFPLVDGRQSARRVVVSAAVQMDFEFNSVMMEACRVEVGEVVGRELGPDWRILGDQDKWERRGLEKYEDGLKSHLVANLVTSKKLPPYKVVKDKALSDAATIEFLERHIRDGYSSPVDFHNVFAVVGSPKKTVVSLEFLYNTAVHQLRNELSALEVACPQGYIYTSDPPSIFVQALGGAKIVNRLQFAALKHLASTSKYEKFVNMKCFAFNDYSDNGAIELLKEALRTQRHVIVLPKAKLFRGPKGRYEPGEELEDGLLVVHNNSDAFGQNIETEFATGSLDGAIGASTSAAASLMRDRKDLLDWVL
;
A
#
# COMPACT_ATOMS: atom_id res chain seq x y z
N MET A 1 -6.04 9.64 12.82
CA MET A 1 -5.48 8.42 12.22
C MET A 1 -6.09 7.11 12.74
N ARG A 2 -6.90 7.05 13.81
CA ARG A 2 -7.50 5.76 14.28
C ARG A 2 -8.96 5.55 13.89
N ARG A 3 -9.56 6.54 13.22
CA ARG A 3 -10.98 6.54 12.87
C ARG A 3 -11.14 6.05 11.44
N LYS A 4 -12.18 5.26 11.16
CA LYS A 4 -12.59 4.84 9.81
C LYS A 4 -14.10 4.96 9.73
N ASN A 5 -14.65 5.21 8.54
CA ASN A 5 -16.07 4.99 8.30
C ASN A 5 -16.38 3.49 8.32
N ASP A 6 -17.60 3.14 8.72
CA ASP A 6 -18.03 1.74 8.80
C ASP A 6 -18.33 1.10 7.43
N SER A 7 -18.28 1.87 6.34
CA SER A 7 -18.42 1.38 4.96
C SER A 7 -17.08 1.33 4.22
N ALA A 8 -16.82 0.24 3.51
CA ALA A 8 -15.65 -0.04 2.67
C ALA A 8 -15.60 0.79 1.36
N LEU A 9 -15.86 2.09 1.45
CA LEU A 9 -15.98 2.94 0.27
C LEU A 9 -14.68 3.70 0.00
N ALA A 10 -14.24 3.60 -1.25
CA ALA A 10 -13.25 4.40 -1.97
C ALA A 10 -13.30 5.92 -1.73
N ILE A 11 -14.48 6.44 -1.38
CA ILE A 11 -14.68 7.84 -1.00
C ILE A 11 -14.79 7.88 0.51
N LYS A 12 -13.70 8.32 1.15
CA LYS A 12 -13.63 8.46 2.61
C LYS A 12 -14.55 9.58 3.09
N PHE A 13 -14.88 10.57 2.25
CA PHE A 13 -15.90 11.57 2.55
C PHE A 13 -16.73 11.96 1.32
N ALA A 14 -18.05 11.77 1.39
CA ALA A 14 -18.99 12.10 0.33
C ALA A 14 -20.07 13.08 0.84
N PRO A 15 -20.47 14.10 0.04
CA PRO A 15 -21.57 14.99 0.40
C PRO A 15 -22.86 14.22 0.75
N GLY A 16 -23.46 14.54 1.88
CA GLY A 16 -24.70 13.89 2.35
C GLY A 16 -24.51 12.59 3.14
N ARG A 17 -23.27 12.11 3.34
CA ARG A 17 -22.97 11.00 4.25
C ARG A 17 -22.28 11.48 5.52
N LYS A 18 -22.72 10.93 6.66
CA LYS A 18 -22.08 11.14 7.96
C LYS A 18 -20.80 10.32 8.07
N GLY A 19 -19.75 10.74 7.35
CA GLY A 19 -18.41 10.16 7.45
C GLY A 19 -17.61 10.76 8.63
N VAL A 20 -16.83 9.96 9.32
CA VAL A 20 -15.96 10.36 10.44
C VAL A 20 -14.53 10.73 9.99
N ILE A 21 -14.17 10.38 8.75
CA ILE A 21 -12.90 10.75 8.13
C ILE A 21 -13.07 11.53 6.83
N THR A 22 -12.09 12.38 6.50
CA THR A 22 -11.97 13.11 5.23
C THR A 22 -11.13 12.34 4.21
N ASN A 23 -11.09 12.81 2.96
CA ASN A 23 -10.25 12.19 1.93
C ASN A 23 -8.76 12.37 2.24
N MET A 24 -8.34 13.54 2.71
CA MET A 24 -6.95 13.77 3.13
C MET A 24 -6.57 12.98 4.41
N GLU A 25 -7.51 12.75 5.33
CA GLU A 25 -7.26 11.82 6.45
C GLU A 25 -7.09 10.38 5.95
N GLY A 26 -7.84 9.99 4.92
CA GLY A 26 -7.65 8.72 4.22
C GLY A 26 -6.24 8.55 3.65
N VAL A 27 -5.67 9.60 3.05
CA VAL A 27 -4.28 9.60 2.54
C VAL A 27 -3.28 9.37 3.67
N LEU A 28 -3.50 9.96 4.85
CA LEU A 28 -2.63 9.75 6.00
C LEU A 28 -2.65 8.31 6.52
N HIS A 29 -3.71 7.54 6.26
CA HIS A 29 -3.78 6.14 6.66
C HIS A 29 -2.83 5.26 5.84
N THR A 30 -2.43 5.66 4.63
CA THR A 30 -1.43 4.94 3.81
C THR A 30 -0.07 4.79 4.51
N PHE A 31 0.22 5.63 5.51
CA PHE A 31 1.47 5.56 6.28
C PHE A 31 1.42 4.58 7.46
N VAL A 32 0.31 3.89 7.67
CA VAL A 32 0.11 2.99 8.80
C VAL A 32 -0.31 1.62 8.29
N THR A 33 0.49 0.61 8.58
CA THR A 33 0.22 -0.78 8.20
C THR A 33 0.02 -1.63 9.45
N PRO A 34 -1.23 -2.05 9.77
CA PRO A 34 -1.46 -3.04 10.80
C PRO A 34 -0.87 -4.40 10.41
N LEU A 35 -0.06 -4.94 11.31
CA LEU A 35 0.44 -6.31 11.24
C LEU A 35 -0.15 -7.14 12.39
N VAL A 36 -0.50 -8.38 12.08
CA VAL A 36 -0.99 -9.32 13.08
C VAL A 36 -0.52 -10.74 12.77
N VAL A 37 -0.11 -11.45 13.82
CA VAL A 37 0.10 -12.90 13.73
C VAL A 37 -1.26 -13.58 13.87
N ALA A 38 -1.63 -14.39 12.90
CA ALA A 38 -2.91 -15.10 12.88
C ALA A 38 -2.74 -16.59 12.62
N LEU A 39 -3.73 -17.38 13.02
CA LEU A 39 -3.93 -18.74 12.55
C LEU A 39 -4.84 -18.69 11.34
N MET A 40 -4.41 -19.29 10.23
CA MET A 40 -5.15 -19.39 8.98
C MET A 40 -5.54 -20.85 8.72
N HIS A 41 -6.82 -21.12 8.45
CA HIS A 41 -7.41 -22.45 8.42
C HIS A 41 -7.48 -23.09 7.01
N GLY A 42 -6.87 -22.44 6.02
CA GLY A 42 -6.74 -22.93 4.65
C GLY A 42 -5.84 -22.01 3.82
N ASP A 43 -5.59 -22.34 2.55
CA ASP A 43 -4.82 -21.46 1.66
C ASP A 43 -5.76 -20.64 0.78
N TYR A 44 -5.52 -19.33 0.70
CA TYR A 44 -6.32 -18.42 -0.15
C TYR A 44 -6.12 -18.76 -1.63
N ARG A 45 -7.22 -18.72 -2.39
CA ARG A 45 -7.21 -18.91 -3.84
C ARG A 45 -8.26 -18.02 -4.51
N TYR A 46 -7.92 -17.48 -5.67
CA TYR A 46 -8.89 -16.83 -6.55
C TYR A 46 -9.34 -17.79 -7.66
N LEU A 47 -10.63 -18.06 -7.75
CA LEU A 47 -11.25 -18.94 -8.76
C LEU A 47 -12.51 -18.31 -9.34
N GLY A 48 -12.38 -17.16 -10.00
CA GLY A 48 -13.53 -16.36 -10.41
C GLY A 48 -14.27 -15.71 -9.23
N GLY A 49 -13.65 -15.73 -8.05
CA GLY A 49 -14.13 -15.22 -6.77
C GLY A 49 -13.12 -15.54 -5.68
N HIS A 50 -13.26 -14.89 -4.53
CA HIS A 50 -12.39 -15.11 -3.37
C HIS A 50 -12.78 -16.41 -2.65
N TYR A 51 -11.81 -17.29 -2.42
CA TYR A 51 -12.02 -18.59 -1.82
C TYR A 51 -10.83 -18.98 -0.93
N VAL A 52 -11.06 -19.90 0.00
CA VAL A 52 -10.02 -20.50 0.84
C VAL A 52 -10.16 -22.01 0.78
N GLU A 53 -9.12 -22.71 0.35
CA GLU A 53 -9.07 -24.17 0.38
C GLU A 53 -8.71 -24.61 1.79
N GLU A 54 -9.70 -25.08 2.53
CA GLU A 54 -9.54 -25.51 3.92
C GLU A 54 -8.50 -26.62 4.08
N PHE A 55 -7.77 -26.53 5.19
CA PHE A 55 -6.89 -27.61 5.63
C PHE A 55 -7.72 -28.81 6.09
N PRO A 56 -7.16 -30.04 6.05
CA PRO A 56 -7.90 -31.21 6.51
C PRO A 56 -8.10 -31.13 8.03
N LEU A 57 -9.14 -31.82 8.50
CA LEU A 57 -9.31 -32.09 9.92
C LEU A 57 -8.19 -33.04 10.39
N VAL A 58 -7.61 -32.75 11.54
CA VAL A 58 -6.71 -33.66 12.27
C VAL A 58 -7.36 -33.92 13.62
N ASP A 59 -7.63 -35.19 13.92
CA ASP A 59 -8.34 -35.63 15.13
C ASP A 59 -9.67 -34.89 15.38
N GLY A 60 -10.41 -34.63 14.30
CA GLY A 60 -11.70 -33.93 14.34
C GLY A 60 -11.61 -32.41 14.54
N ARG A 61 -10.41 -31.82 14.49
CA ARG A 61 -10.19 -30.38 14.63
C ARG A 61 -9.65 -29.77 13.33
N GLN A 62 -10.11 -28.56 13.02
CA GLN A 62 -9.62 -27.80 11.87
C GLN A 62 -8.14 -27.46 12.06
N SER A 63 -7.31 -27.92 11.13
CA SER A 63 -5.88 -27.56 11.11
C SER A 63 -5.71 -26.08 10.81
N ALA A 64 -4.58 -25.52 11.23
CA ALA A 64 -4.23 -24.13 10.97
C ALA A 64 -2.74 -23.96 10.74
N ARG A 65 -2.38 -22.96 9.93
CA ARG A 65 -1.00 -22.47 9.79
C ARG A 65 -0.89 -21.11 10.45
N ARG A 66 0.23 -20.87 11.14
CA ARG A 66 0.58 -19.53 11.59
C ARG A 66 1.01 -18.68 10.39
N VAL A 67 0.45 -17.49 10.27
CA VAL A 67 0.78 -16.50 9.23
C VAL A 67 0.93 -15.12 9.87
N VAL A 68 1.52 -14.18 9.14
CA VAL A 68 1.34 -12.74 9.42
C VAL A 68 0.37 -12.18 8.40
N VAL A 69 -0.68 -11.52 8.84
CA VAL A 69 -1.54 -10.73 7.97
C VAL A 69 -1.04 -9.29 8.01
N SER A 70 -0.72 -8.77 6.84
CA SER A 70 -0.42 -7.35 6.65
C SER A 70 -1.62 -6.66 6.00
N ALA A 71 -2.21 -5.70 6.70
CA ALA A 71 -3.33 -4.91 6.18
C ALA A 71 -2.81 -3.57 5.58
N ALA A 72 -1.96 -3.66 4.57
CA ALA A 72 -1.35 -2.49 3.95
C ALA A 72 -2.40 -1.58 3.29
N VAL A 73 -2.53 -0.35 3.82
CA VAL A 73 -3.48 0.65 3.30
C VAL A 73 -2.95 1.23 2.00
N GLN A 74 -3.57 0.90 0.87
CA GLN A 74 -3.05 1.28 -0.45
C GLN A 74 -3.24 2.77 -0.76
N MET A 75 -2.41 3.27 -1.67
CA MET A 75 -2.63 4.58 -2.30
C MET A 75 -3.94 4.53 -3.12
N ASP A 76 -4.97 5.20 -2.63
CA ASP A 76 -6.32 5.12 -3.21
C ASP A 76 -6.52 6.09 -4.39
N PHE A 77 -6.47 5.53 -5.59
CA PHE A 77 -6.82 6.11 -6.88
C PHE A 77 -8.02 5.40 -7.51
N GLU A 78 -8.93 4.82 -6.71
CA GLU A 78 -10.14 4.23 -7.26
C GLU A 78 -10.97 5.28 -8.02
N PHE A 79 -10.99 6.51 -7.48
CA PHE A 79 -11.63 7.68 -8.09
C PHE A 79 -10.65 8.85 -8.24
N ASN A 80 -11.11 9.94 -8.86
CA ASN A 80 -10.39 11.22 -8.92
C ASN A 80 -10.50 12.00 -7.59
N SER A 81 -10.25 11.31 -6.47
CA SER A 81 -10.29 11.81 -5.09
C SER A 81 -9.13 11.21 -4.28
N VAL A 82 -9.08 11.47 -2.97
CA VAL A 82 -8.10 10.88 -2.04
C VAL A 82 -6.66 11.08 -2.54
N MET A 83 -5.96 10.04 -2.99
CA MET A 83 -4.56 10.17 -3.41
C MET A 83 -4.42 11.04 -4.66
N MET A 84 -5.38 10.98 -5.59
CA MET A 84 -5.36 11.80 -6.79
C MET A 84 -5.35 13.30 -6.43
N GLU A 85 -6.18 13.72 -5.47
CA GLU A 85 -6.23 15.14 -5.04
C GLU A 85 -5.03 15.53 -4.18
N ALA A 86 -4.48 14.60 -3.39
CA ALA A 86 -3.32 14.89 -2.54
C ALA A 86 -2.06 15.20 -3.36
N CYS A 87 -1.79 14.40 -4.40
CA CYS A 87 -0.61 14.56 -5.24
C CYS A 87 -0.82 15.47 -6.47
N ARG A 88 -2.05 15.93 -6.73
CA ARG A 88 -2.39 16.82 -7.84
C ARG A 88 -1.69 18.18 -7.71
N VAL A 89 -1.15 18.63 -8.84
CA VAL A 89 -0.71 20.00 -9.07
C VAL A 89 -1.89 20.92 -9.31
N GLU A 90 -1.98 22.00 -8.51
CA GLU A 90 -3.09 22.95 -8.52
C GLU A 90 -2.90 24.11 -9.50
N VAL A 91 -3.96 24.89 -9.73
CA VAL A 91 -3.87 26.14 -10.51
C VAL A 91 -2.84 27.11 -9.90
N GLY A 92 -2.78 27.16 -8.56
CA GLY A 92 -1.81 27.91 -7.79
C GLY A 92 -0.69 27.03 -7.23
N GLU A 93 0.33 27.68 -6.67
CA GLU A 93 1.38 26.98 -5.91
C GLU A 93 0.79 26.42 -4.61
N VAL A 94 1.13 25.18 -4.26
CA VAL A 94 0.83 24.60 -2.95
C VAL A 94 2.11 24.62 -2.12
N VAL A 95 2.12 25.46 -1.08
CA VAL A 95 3.28 25.59 -0.19
C VAL A 95 3.13 24.65 0.99
N GLY A 96 4.09 23.76 1.16
CA GLY A 96 4.15 22.83 2.27
C GLY A 96 4.39 23.56 3.59
N ARG A 97 3.63 23.17 4.62
CA ARG A 97 3.72 23.72 5.98
C ARG A 97 3.52 22.64 7.01
N GLU A 98 4.28 22.69 8.09
CA GLU A 98 4.01 21.84 9.25
C GLU A 98 2.70 22.24 9.93
N LEU A 99 2.04 21.27 10.56
CA LEU A 99 0.84 21.54 11.35
C LEU A 99 1.27 22.23 12.65
N GLY A 100 0.84 23.47 12.85
CA GLY A 100 1.17 24.25 14.05
C GLY A 100 0.48 23.73 15.32
N PRO A 101 0.89 24.21 16.51
CA PRO A 101 0.34 23.78 17.80
C PRO A 101 -1.15 24.12 17.98
N ASP A 102 -1.69 25.03 17.19
CA ASP A 102 -3.12 25.40 17.17
C ASP A 102 -3.95 24.56 16.20
N TRP A 103 -3.31 23.71 15.40
CA TRP A 103 -4.02 22.83 14.49
C TRP A 103 -4.77 21.75 15.29
N ARG A 104 -6.03 21.51 14.92
CA ARG A 104 -6.92 20.56 15.59
C ARG A 104 -7.58 19.66 14.57
N ILE A 105 -7.74 18.39 14.94
CA ILE A 105 -8.56 17.44 14.19
C ILE A 105 -10.00 17.97 14.19
N LEU A 106 -10.59 18.13 13.01
CA LEU A 106 -11.94 18.62 12.87
C LEU A 106 -12.94 17.63 13.50
N GLY A 107 -13.95 18.14 14.20
CA GLY A 107 -15.00 17.32 14.79
C GLY A 107 -15.95 16.73 13.73
N ASP A 108 -16.67 15.66 14.07
CA ASP A 108 -17.57 14.98 13.12
C ASP A 108 -18.66 15.90 12.60
N GLN A 109 -19.30 16.64 13.51
CA GLN A 109 -20.37 17.57 13.16
C GLN A 109 -19.87 18.63 12.17
N ASP A 110 -18.67 19.15 12.40
CA ASP A 110 -18.08 20.16 11.51
C ASP A 110 -17.69 19.57 10.15
N LYS A 111 -17.21 18.32 10.10
CA LYS A 111 -17.00 17.59 8.84
C LYS A 111 -18.33 17.44 8.09
N TRP A 112 -19.39 16.97 8.76
CA TRP A 112 -20.71 16.74 8.14
C TRP A 112 -21.34 18.02 7.61
N GLU A 113 -21.24 19.10 8.37
CA GLU A 113 -21.73 20.42 7.99
C GLU A 113 -20.75 21.21 7.10
N ARG A 114 -19.59 20.62 6.78
CA ARG A 114 -18.51 21.23 5.99
C ARG A 114 -17.96 22.53 6.58
N ARG A 115 -18.14 22.77 7.88
CA ARG A 115 -17.63 23.95 8.58
C ARG A 115 -16.11 23.85 8.73
N GLY A 116 -15.37 24.70 8.02
CA GLY A 116 -13.90 24.74 8.08
C GLY A 116 -13.19 23.57 7.39
N LEU A 117 -13.92 22.72 6.66
CA LEU A 117 -13.39 21.50 6.03
C LEU A 117 -12.31 21.80 4.98
N GLU A 118 -12.48 22.83 4.15
CA GLU A 118 -11.51 23.20 3.12
C GLU A 118 -10.16 23.58 3.73
N LYS A 119 -10.17 24.50 4.71
CA LYS A 119 -8.97 24.89 5.46
C LYS A 119 -8.32 23.69 6.17
N TYR A 120 -9.12 22.75 6.64
CA TYR A 120 -8.64 21.52 7.27
C TYR A 120 -7.90 20.62 6.26
N GLU A 121 -8.53 20.30 5.13
CA GLU A 121 -7.94 19.48 4.07
C GLU A 121 -6.72 20.16 3.42
N ASP A 122 -6.75 21.48 3.20
CA ASP A 122 -5.60 22.26 2.72
C ASP A 122 -4.43 22.22 3.70
N GLY A 123 -4.72 22.27 5.01
CA GLY A 123 -3.72 22.11 6.06
C GLY A 123 -3.05 20.73 5.99
N LEU A 124 -3.83 19.67 5.82
CA LEU A 124 -3.32 18.31 5.66
C LEU A 124 -2.52 18.14 4.36
N LYS A 125 -3.00 18.66 3.23
CA LYS A 125 -2.26 18.64 1.96
C LYS A 125 -0.94 19.40 2.07
N SER A 126 -0.96 20.58 2.69
CA SER A 126 0.26 21.36 2.95
C SER A 126 1.24 20.59 3.84
N HIS A 127 0.75 19.86 4.84
CA HIS A 127 1.60 19.01 5.68
C HIS A 127 2.23 17.86 4.90
N LEU A 128 1.46 17.18 4.05
CA LEU A 128 1.97 16.13 3.17
C LEU A 128 3.05 16.69 2.23
N VAL A 129 2.80 17.83 1.58
CA VAL A 129 3.80 18.48 0.69
C VAL A 129 5.07 18.87 1.44
N ALA A 130 4.97 19.32 2.69
CA ALA A 130 6.15 19.68 3.49
C ALA A 130 7.09 18.50 3.77
N ASN A 131 6.53 17.29 3.82
CA ASN A 131 7.24 16.07 4.23
C ASN A 131 7.56 15.12 3.07
N LEU A 132 6.81 15.20 1.96
CA LEU A 132 6.93 14.28 0.82
C LEU A 132 7.53 14.94 -0.42
N VAL A 133 7.80 16.25 -0.41
CA VAL A 133 8.37 16.98 -1.54
C VAL A 133 9.58 17.76 -1.06
N THR A 134 10.73 17.57 -1.69
CA THR A 134 12.03 18.12 -1.27
C THR A 134 12.04 19.64 -1.29
N SER A 135 11.43 20.25 -2.30
CA SER A 135 11.27 21.71 -2.39
C SER A 135 10.27 22.27 -1.39
N LYS A 136 9.54 21.39 -0.68
CA LYS A 136 8.38 21.68 0.16
C LYS A 136 7.28 22.44 -0.58
N LYS A 137 7.21 22.32 -1.91
CA LYS A 137 6.27 23.06 -2.75
C LYS A 137 5.86 22.26 -3.97
N LEU A 138 4.57 22.30 -4.31
CA LEU A 138 4.10 21.90 -5.63
C LEU A 138 3.94 23.17 -6.49
N PRO A 139 4.60 23.25 -7.67
CA PRO A 139 4.52 24.42 -8.53
C PRO A 139 3.11 24.57 -9.12
N PRO A 140 2.74 25.74 -9.65
CA PRO A 140 1.46 25.91 -10.35
C PRO A 140 1.36 25.05 -11.62
N TYR A 141 0.16 24.55 -11.94
CA TYR A 141 -0.15 23.69 -13.10
C TYR A 141 0.40 24.25 -14.42
N LYS A 142 0.27 25.56 -14.63
CA LYS A 142 0.72 26.24 -15.85
C LYS A 142 2.23 26.11 -16.09
N VAL A 143 3.03 25.88 -15.05
CA VAL A 143 4.49 25.75 -15.12
C VAL A 143 4.91 24.35 -15.56
N VAL A 144 4.11 23.32 -15.27
CA VAL A 144 4.49 21.92 -15.42
C VAL A 144 3.72 21.15 -16.49
N LYS A 145 2.51 21.62 -16.87
CA LYS A 145 1.60 20.88 -17.76
C LYS A 145 2.23 20.40 -19.07
N ASP A 146 3.15 21.17 -19.65
CA ASP A 146 3.77 20.88 -20.94
C ASP A 146 5.03 20.01 -20.81
N LYS A 147 5.53 19.82 -19.57
CA LYS A 147 6.69 18.99 -19.22
C LYS A 147 6.30 17.68 -18.55
N ALA A 148 5.04 17.55 -18.13
CA ALA A 148 4.54 16.36 -17.45
C ALA A 148 4.61 15.15 -18.39
N LEU A 149 5.13 14.04 -17.87
CA LEU A 149 5.28 12.79 -18.61
C LEU A 149 3.90 12.23 -18.97
N SER A 150 3.78 11.63 -20.14
CA SER A 150 2.62 10.80 -20.47
C SER A 150 2.61 9.52 -19.61
N ASP A 151 1.51 8.77 -19.62
CA ASP A 151 1.41 7.48 -18.95
C ASP A 151 2.54 6.51 -19.36
N ALA A 152 2.75 6.35 -20.68
CA ALA A 152 3.82 5.51 -21.22
C ALA A 152 5.22 6.00 -20.83
N ALA A 153 5.47 7.31 -20.91
CA ALA A 153 6.75 7.89 -20.52
C ALA A 153 7.01 7.79 -19.00
N THR A 154 5.94 7.82 -18.19
CA THR A 154 6.01 7.61 -16.75
C THR A 154 6.42 6.17 -16.43
N ILE A 155 5.80 5.19 -17.09
CA ILE A 155 6.18 3.78 -16.95
C ILE A 155 7.65 3.58 -17.36
N GLU A 156 8.06 4.13 -18.51
CA GLU A 156 9.44 4.02 -18.99
C GLU A 156 10.44 4.65 -18.02
N PHE A 157 10.12 5.85 -17.50
CA PHE A 157 10.93 6.53 -16.50
C PHE A 157 11.13 5.66 -15.25
N LEU A 158 10.04 5.10 -14.70
CA LEU A 158 10.11 4.27 -13.50
C LEU A 158 10.86 2.95 -13.75
N GLU A 159 10.64 2.29 -14.88
CA GLU A 159 11.36 1.06 -15.21
C GLU A 159 12.85 1.30 -15.44
N ARG A 160 13.21 2.42 -16.08
CA ARG A 160 14.62 2.84 -16.21
C ARG A 160 15.23 3.09 -14.84
N HIS A 161 14.51 3.81 -13.97
CA HIS A 161 14.94 4.05 -12.60
C HIS A 161 15.14 2.74 -11.83
N ILE A 162 14.27 1.74 -11.98
CA ILE A 162 14.44 0.44 -11.31
C ILE A 162 15.70 -0.28 -11.82
N ARG A 163 15.90 -0.35 -13.14
CA ARG A 163 17.03 -1.07 -13.77
C ARG A 163 18.38 -0.39 -13.56
N ASP A 164 18.43 0.94 -13.56
CA ASP A 164 19.69 1.69 -13.50
C ASP A 164 20.32 1.64 -12.11
N GLY A 165 21.47 0.99 -11.98
CA GLY A 165 22.15 0.84 -10.71
C GLY A 165 22.60 2.11 -10.00
N TYR A 166 22.66 3.23 -10.71
CA TYR A 166 23.08 4.52 -10.19
C TYR A 166 21.91 5.47 -9.93
N SER A 167 20.69 5.03 -10.19
CA SER A 167 19.49 5.81 -9.93
C SER A 167 19.36 6.14 -8.44
N SER A 168 18.75 7.28 -8.14
CA SER A 168 18.63 7.76 -6.77
C SER A 168 17.32 8.52 -6.54
N PRO A 169 16.85 8.66 -5.29
CA PRO A 169 15.62 9.41 -4.99
C PRO A 169 15.55 10.80 -5.62
N VAL A 170 16.71 11.45 -5.85
CA VAL A 170 16.76 12.79 -6.44
C VAL A 170 16.26 12.83 -7.89
N ASP A 171 16.21 11.69 -8.57
CA ASP A 171 15.71 11.58 -9.94
C ASP A 171 14.21 11.91 -10.03
N PHE A 172 13.47 11.79 -8.92
CA PHE A 172 12.05 12.12 -8.85
C PHE A 172 11.79 13.62 -8.65
N HIS A 173 12.80 14.40 -8.26
CA HIS A 173 12.63 15.81 -7.94
C HIS A 173 12.05 16.59 -9.13
N ASN A 174 10.94 17.29 -8.89
CA ASN A 174 10.21 18.05 -9.93
C ASN A 174 9.81 17.22 -11.16
N VAL A 175 9.61 15.91 -11.01
CA VAL A 175 9.03 15.07 -12.06
C VAL A 175 7.53 14.95 -11.86
N PHE A 176 6.78 15.20 -12.94
CA PHE A 176 5.33 15.20 -12.96
C PHE A 176 4.81 14.26 -14.03
N ALA A 177 3.66 13.65 -13.79
CA ALA A 177 3.00 12.73 -14.71
C ALA A 177 1.56 13.15 -14.97
N VAL A 178 1.11 12.98 -16.23
CA VAL A 178 -0.28 13.08 -16.62
C VAL A 178 -0.91 11.69 -16.46
N VAL A 179 -1.69 11.50 -15.40
CA VAL A 179 -2.39 10.25 -15.10
C VAL A 179 -3.90 10.44 -15.17
N GLY A 180 -4.66 9.36 -15.05
CA GLY A 180 -6.12 9.44 -15.00
C GLY A 180 -6.82 9.08 -16.32
N SER A 181 -7.96 8.41 -16.26
CA SER A 181 -8.87 8.20 -17.39
C SER A 181 -10.31 8.15 -16.87
N PRO A 182 -11.28 8.91 -17.44
CA PRO A 182 -11.14 9.84 -18.56
C PRO A 182 -10.58 11.22 -18.16
N LYS A 183 -10.64 11.60 -16.88
CA LYS A 183 -10.17 12.90 -16.39
C LYS A 183 -8.65 12.86 -16.18
N LYS A 184 -7.90 13.52 -17.06
CA LYS A 184 -6.44 13.64 -16.94
C LYS A 184 -6.09 14.63 -15.82
N THR A 185 -5.14 14.23 -14.98
CA THR A 185 -4.65 15.00 -13.83
C THR A 185 -3.13 14.99 -13.84
N VAL A 186 -2.52 16.16 -13.62
CA VAL A 186 -1.06 16.25 -13.44
C VAL A 186 -0.73 16.04 -11.96
N VAL A 187 0.09 15.04 -11.68
CA VAL A 187 0.49 14.64 -10.33
C VAL A 187 2.00 14.69 -10.15
N SER A 188 2.45 14.91 -8.92
CA SER A 188 3.88 14.83 -8.55
C SER A 188 4.31 13.37 -8.38
N LEU A 189 5.29 12.91 -9.17
CA LEU A 189 5.88 11.58 -8.99
C LEU A 189 6.74 11.50 -7.72
N GLU A 190 7.39 12.59 -7.32
CA GLU A 190 8.14 12.68 -6.07
C GLU A 190 7.26 12.40 -4.86
N PHE A 191 6.09 13.04 -4.79
CA PHE A 191 5.12 12.82 -3.73
C PHE A 191 4.72 11.34 -3.64
N LEU A 192 4.38 10.73 -4.78
CA LEU A 192 3.92 9.35 -4.84
C LEU A 192 5.04 8.36 -4.51
N TYR A 193 6.25 8.61 -5.00
CA TYR A 193 7.42 7.82 -4.69
C TYR A 193 7.73 7.85 -3.18
N ASN A 194 7.78 9.03 -2.58
CA ASN A 194 8.04 9.16 -1.14
C ASN A 194 6.91 8.54 -0.30
N THR A 195 5.66 8.61 -0.76
CA THR A 195 4.55 7.88 -0.13
C THR A 195 4.81 6.38 -0.12
N ALA A 196 5.18 5.79 -1.27
CA ALA A 196 5.50 4.37 -1.38
C ALA A 196 6.73 3.97 -0.53
N VAL A 197 7.75 4.83 -0.46
CA VAL A 197 8.93 4.63 0.42
C VAL A 197 8.51 4.52 1.88
N HIS A 198 7.71 5.47 2.39
CA HIS A 198 7.27 5.42 3.78
C HIS A 198 6.34 4.25 4.08
N GLN A 199 5.41 3.93 3.16
CA GLN A 199 4.52 2.79 3.31
C GLN A 199 5.31 1.48 3.44
N LEU A 200 6.22 1.20 2.51
CA LEU A 200 7.06 0.00 2.54
C LEU A 200 8.02 0.00 3.72
N ARG A 201 8.60 1.16 4.08
CA ARG A 201 9.50 1.26 5.23
C ARG A 201 8.79 0.84 6.52
N ASN A 202 7.60 1.38 6.77
CA ASN A 202 6.86 1.12 8.01
C ASN A 202 6.43 -0.35 8.10
N GLU A 203 5.97 -0.93 6.99
CA GLU A 203 5.60 -2.34 6.92
C GLU A 203 6.80 -3.28 7.08
N LEU A 204 7.83 -3.12 6.24
CA LEU A 204 8.98 -4.02 6.22
C LEU A 204 9.79 -3.92 7.51
N SER A 205 9.98 -2.73 8.09
CA SER A 205 10.69 -2.60 9.37
C SER A 205 10.00 -3.37 10.50
N ALA A 206 8.66 -3.35 10.53
CA ALA A 206 7.90 -4.11 11.52
C ALA A 206 7.96 -5.62 11.24
N LEU A 207 7.94 -6.06 9.98
CA LEU A 207 8.11 -7.47 9.60
C LEU A 207 9.49 -8.01 9.96
N GLU A 208 10.55 -7.25 9.71
CA GLU A 208 11.93 -7.63 10.07
C GLU A 208 12.05 -7.93 11.57
N VAL A 209 11.35 -7.17 12.42
CA VAL A 209 11.35 -7.40 13.88
C VAL A 209 10.37 -8.50 14.30
N ALA A 210 9.20 -8.58 13.66
CA ALA A 210 8.18 -9.57 14.02
C ALA A 210 8.52 -11.01 13.58
N CYS A 211 9.41 -11.17 12.60
CA CYS A 211 9.72 -12.46 11.97
C CYS A 211 11.22 -12.81 12.01
N PRO A 212 11.84 -12.98 13.20
CA PRO A 212 13.28 -13.29 13.32
C PRO A 212 13.68 -14.65 12.71
N GLN A 213 12.74 -15.59 12.55
CA GLN A 213 12.95 -16.87 11.83
C GLN A 213 12.96 -16.72 10.29
N GLY A 214 12.67 -15.52 9.81
CA GLY A 214 12.49 -15.20 8.41
C GLY A 214 11.04 -15.26 7.93
N TYR A 215 10.78 -14.60 6.81
CA TYR A 215 9.43 -14.48 6.25
C TYR A 215 9.40 -14.51 4.71
N ILE A 216 8.24 -14.90 4.19
CA ILE A 216 7.93 -14.96 2.76
C ILE A 216 6.87 -13.91 2.49
N TYR A 217 7.32 -12.79 1.94
CA TYR A 217 6.47 -11.66 1.63
C TYR A 217 5.68 -11.96 0.36
N THR A 218 4.35 -11.99 0.44
CA THR A 218 3.51 -12.04 -0.76
C THR A 218 2.98 -10.65 -1.07
N SER A 219 2.68 -10.36 -2.34
CA SER A 219 2.04 -9.11 -2.72
C SER A 219 1.17 -9.31 -3.96
N ASP A 220 0.01 -8.67 -3.97
CA ASP A 220 -0.90 -8.62 -5.11
C ASP A 220 -0.98 -7.17 -5.63
N PRO A 221 -1.15 -6.95 -6.94
CA PRO A 221 -1.43 -5.62 -7.49
C PRO A 221 -2.65 -4.97 -6.81
N PRO A 222 -2.63 -3.67 -6.51
CA PRO A 222 -3.73 -2.96 -5.83
C PRO A 222 -4.87 -2.61 -6.80
N SER A 223 -5.38 -3.61 -7.55
CA SER A 223 -6.20 -3.41 -8.75
C SER A 223 -7.51 -2.63 -8.54
N ILE A 224 -8.17 -2.79 -7.38
CA ILE A 224 -9.39 -2.02 -7.07
C ILE A 224 -9.09 -0.54 -6.78
N PHE A 225 -7.89 -0.24 -6.26
CA PHE A 225 -7.46 1.09 -5.83
C PHE A 225 -6.87 1.94 -6.95
N VAL A 226 -6.82 1.44 -8.19
CA VAL A 226 -6.11 2.11 -9.30
C VAL A 226 -6.99 2.31 -10.54
N GLN A 227 -8.31 2.20 -10.36
CA GLN A 227 -9.27 2.31 -11.45
C GLN A 227 -9.14 3.64 -12.21
N ALA A 228 -9.00 4.76 -11.49
CA ALA A 228 -8.84 6.06 -12.15
C ALA A 228 -7.53 6.14 -12.94
N LEU A 229 -6.48 5.40 -12.57
CA LEU A 229 -5.21 5.34 -13.32
C LEU A 229 -5.32 4.50 -14.60
N GLY A 230 -6.34 3.65 -14.72
CA GLY A 230 -6.48 2.70 -15.83
C GLY A 230 -5.64 1.44 -15.69
N GLY A 231 -5.02 1.20 -14.52
CA GLY A 231 -4.24 -0.01 -14.22
C GLY A 231 -3.22 0.16 -13.09
N ALA A 232 -2.72 -0.97 -12.58
CA ALA A 232 -1.80 -1.00 -11.43
C ALA A 232 -0.34 -0.67 -11.76
N LYS A 233 0.01 -0.56 -13.05
CA LYS A 233 1.41 -0.59 -13.49
C LYS A 233 2.26 0.53 -12.89
N ILE A 234 1.76 1.76 -12.87
CA ILE A 234 2.46 2.91 -12.27
C ILE A 234 2.69 2.69 -10.77
N VAL A 235 1.65 2.25 -10.04
CA VAL A 235 1.73 2.00 -8.60
C VAL A 235 2.70 0.87 -8.28
N ASN A 236 2.65 -0.23 -9.03
CA ASN A 236 3.60 -1.34 -8.90
C ASN A 236 5.04 -0.86 -9.11
N ARG A 237 5.31 -0.07 -10.17
CA ARG A 237 6.67 0.44 -10.43
C ARG A 237 7.13 1.43 -9.34
N LEU A 238 6.24 2.26 -8.80
CA LEU A 238 6.57 3.13 -7.67
C LEU A 238 6.96 2.31 -6.44
N GLN A 239 6.21 1.25 -6.12
CA GLN A 239 6.56 0.31 -5.04
C GLN A 239 7.90 -0.38 -5.30
N PHE A 240 8.20 -0.80 -6.53
CA PHE A 240 9.48 -1.45 -6.86
C PHE A 240 10.66 -0.47 -6.77
N ALA A 241 10.49 0.77 -7.21
CA ALA A 241 11.50 1.82 -7.08
C ALA A 241 11.76 2.17 -5.60
N ALA A 242 10.69 2.24 -4.79
CA ALA A 242 10.79 2.43 -3.35
C ALA A 242 11.50 1.24 -2.67
N LEU A 243 11.13 0.00 -3.01
CA LEU A 243 11.77 -1.22 -2.53
C LEU A 243 13.27 -1.23 -2.84
N LYS A 244 13.66 -0.86 -4.06
CA LYS A 244 15.06 -0.72 -4.46
C LYS A 244 15.83 0.26 -3.59
N HIS A 245 15.23 1.41 -3.30
CA HIS A 245 15.85 2.41 -2.44
C HIS A 245 16.04 1.89 -1.01
N LEU A 246 15.02 1.24 -0.45
CA LEU A 246 15.10 0.64 0.87
C LEU A 246 16.14 -0.50 0.91
N ALA A 247 16.20 -1.31 -0.14
CA ALA A 247 17.18 -2.39 -0.31
C ALA A 247 18.64 -1.93 -0.47
N SER A 248 18.88 -0.66 -0.81
CA SER A 248 20.23 -0.12 -1.07
C SER A 248 20.74 0.82 0.03
N THR A 249 19.88 1.28 0.93
CA THR A 249 20.25 2.23 1.98
C THR A 249 20.67 1.53 3.28
N SER A 250 21.82 1.92 3.84
CA SER A 250 22.41 1.28 5.04
C SER A 250 21.66 1.54 6.34
N LYS A 251 20.73 2.50 6.36
CA LYS A 251 19.95 2.88 7.55
C LYS A 251 18.83 1.89 7.86
N TYR A 252 18.33 1.19 6.85
CA TYR A 252 17.43 0.05 7.02
C TYR A 252 18.32 -1.18 7.00
N GLU A 253 18.27 -1.99 8.05
CA GLU A 253 18.98 -3.27 8.04
C GLU A 253 18.56 -4.01 6.77
N LYS A 254 19.54 -4.28 5.89
CA LYS A 254 19.38 -5.02 4.63
C LYS A 254 18.41 -6.16 4.86
N PHE A 255 17.21 -6.18 4.26
CA PHE A 255 16.11 -7.12 4.56
C PHE A 255 16.56 -8.49 5.09
N VAL A 256 16.88 -8.57 6.39
CA VAL A 256 17.76 -9.62 6.93
C VAL A 256 16.99 -10.93 6.97
N ASN A 257 15.74 -10.80 7.37
CA ASN A 257 14.82 -11.89 7.61
C ASN A 257 13.92 -12.17 6.39
N MET A 258 13.89 -11.28 5.38
CA MET A 258 13.16 -11.58 4.14
C MET A 258 13.84 -12.74 3.40
N LYS A 259 13.15 -13.90 3.32
CA LYS A 259 13.62 -15.05 2.52
C LYS A 259 13.15 -14.95 1.08
N CYS A 260 11.93 -14.45 0.87
CA CYS A 260 11.31 -14.39 -0.45
C CYS A 260 10.40 -13.17 -0.61
N PHE A 261 10.42 -12.60 -1.81
CA PHE A 261 9.42 -11.66 -2.30
C PHE A 261 8.64 -12.31 -3.45
N ALA A 262 7.37 -12.62 -3.20
CA ALA A 262 6.49 -13.33 -4.11
C ALA A 262 5.36 -12.43 -4.62
N PHE A 263 5.36 -12.13 -5.92
CA PHE A 263 4.42 -11.17 -6.51
C PHE A 263 3.43 -11.84 -7.45
N ASN A 264 2.17 -11.43 -7.39
CA ASN A 264 1.14 -11.90 -8.32
C ASN A 264 1.16 -11.07 -9.62
N ASP A 265 1.79 -11.61 -10.66
CA ASP A 265 2.06 -10.94 -11.93
C ASP A 265 0.95 -11.11 -12.99
N TYR A 266 -0.24 -11.55 -12.60
CA TYR A 266 -1.34 -11.94 -13.51
C TYR A 266 -1.72 -10.91 -14.58
N SER A 267 -1.48 -9.62 -14.35
CA SER A 267 -1.79 -8.52 -15.26
C SER A 267 -0.59 -7.63 -15.58
N ASP A 268 0.62 -8.05 -15.21
CA ASP A 268 1.80 -7.19 -15.23
C ASP A 268 3.06 -7.92 -15.73
N ASN A 269 3.09 -8.14 -17.04
CA ASN A 269 4.23 -8.75 -17.71
C ASN A 269 5.52 -7.97 -17.42
N GLY A 270 6.55 -8.67 -16.94
CA GLY A 270 7.86 -8.11 -16.61
C GLY A 270 8.00 -7.62 -15.17
N ALA A 271 6.94 -7.64 -14.34
CA ALA A 271 7.01 -7.25 -12.94
C ALA A 271 8.06 -8.06 -12.14
N ILE A 272 8.13 -9.37 -12.38
CA ILE A 272 9.08 -10.26 -11.69
C ILE A 272 10.54 -9.89 -12.00
N GLU A 273 10.87 -9.57 -13.25
CA GLU A 273 12.24 -9.16 -13.63
C GLU A 273 12.58 -7.79 -13.03
N LEU A 274 11.64 -6.84 -13.01
CA LEU A 274 11.84 -5.56 -12.34
C LEU A 274 12.04 -5.70 -10.83
N LEU A 275 11.33 -6.62 -10.18
CA LEU A 275 11.51 -6.91 -8.75
C LEU A 275 12.89 -7.53 -8.46
N LYS A 276 13.37 -8.42 -9.33
CA LYS A 276 14.75 -8.95 -9.25
C LYS A 276 15.78 -7.82 -9.33
N GLU A 277 15.59 -6.88 -10.24
CA GLU A 277 16.45 -5.70 -10.35
C GLU A 277 16.35 -4.80 -9.11
N ALA A 278 15.15 -4.57 -8.57
CA ALA A 278 14.95 -3.79 -7.36
C ALA A 278 15.67 -4.41 -6.14
N LEU A 279 15.64 -5.75 -6.03
CA LEU A 279 16.23 -6.51 -4.92
C LEU A 279 17.64 -7.04 -5.21
N ARG A 280 18.28 -6.64 -6.31
CA ARG A 280 19.58 -7.20 -6.75
C ARG A 280 20.72 -7.08 -5.71
N THR A 281 20.62 -6.11 -4.79
CA THR A 281 21.59 -5.91 -3.68
C THR A 281 21.34 -6.86 -2.51
N GLN A 282 20.17 -7.50 -2.46
CA GLN A 282 19.70 -8.44 -1.44
C GLN A 282 19.76 -9.86 -2.01
N ARG A 283 20.99 -10.35 -2.25
CA ARG A 283 21.23 -11.60 -3.00
C ARG A 283 20.62 -12.85 -2.37
N HIS A 284 20.28 -12.81 -1.09
CA HIS A 284 19.64 -13.92 -0.37
C HIS A 284 18.10 -13.92 -0.53
N VAL A 285 17.50 -12.82 -1.00
CA VAL A 285 16.05 -12.72 -1.18
C VAL A 285 15.67 -13.35 -2.52
N ILE A 286 14.87 -14.42 -2.46
CA ILE A 286 14.36 -15.08 -3.66
C ILE A 286 13.15 -14.31 -4.21
N VAL A 287 13.19 -13.93 -5.48
CA VAL A 287 12.06 -13.26 -6.16
C VAL A 287 11.38 -14.23 -7.12
N LEU A 288 10.07 -14.46 -6.94
CA LEU A 288 9.31 -15.42 -7.75
C LEU A 288 7.85 -14.99 -7.98
N PRO A 289 7.18 -15.53 -9.01
CA PRO A 289 5.74 -15.38 -9.15
C PRO A 289 5.01 -16.03 -7.96
N LYS A 290 4.01 -15.36 -7.38
CA LYS A 290 3.26 -15.85 -6.20
C LYS A 290 2.69 -17.25 -6.42
N ALA A 291 2.20 -17.56 -7.62
CA ALA A 291 1.69 -18.90 -7.97
C ALA A 291 2.71 -20.02 -7.74
N LYS A 292 4.02 -19.71 -7.76
CA LYS A 292 5.08 -20.70 -7.50
C LYS A 292 5.13 -21.17 -6.04
N LEU A 293 4.54 -20.44 -5.09
CA LEU A 293 4.42 -20.86 -3.69
C LEU A 293 3.23 -21.80 -3.45
N PHE A 294 2.31 -21.93 -4.41
CA PHE A 294 1.02 -22.62 -4.24
C PHE A 294 0.86 -23.75 -5.27
N ARG A 295 1.86 -24.65 -5.33
CA ARG A 295 1.91 -25.76 -6.31
C ARG A 295 1.39 -27.08 -5.77
N GLY A 296 1.15 -27.17 -4.47
CA GLY A 296 0.68 -28.39 -3.83
C GLY A 296 -0.71 -28.80 -4.34
N PRO A 297 -1.15 -30.03 -4.01
CA PRO A 297 -2.46 -30.52 -4.39
C PRO A 297 -3.57 -29.50 -4.07
N LYS A 298 -4.41 -29.21 -5.07
CA LYS A 298 -5.48 -28.19 -5.04
C LYS A 298 -5.01 -26.73 -4.89
N GLY A 299 -3.74 -26.44 -5.17
CA GLY A 299 -3.17 -25.09 -5.06
C GLY A 299 -2.74 -24.75 -3.63
N ARG A 300 -2.40 -25.77 -2.83
CA ARG A 300 -1.89 -25.58 -1.47
C ARG A 300 -0.48 -25.00 -1.48
N TYR A 301 -0.18 -24.26 -0.41
CA TYR A 301 1.11 -23.68 -0.17
C TYR A 301 2.18 -24.76 0.02
N GLU A 302 3.22 -24.68 -0.80
CA GLU A 302 4.36 -25.58 -0.88
C GLU A 302 5.55 -24.75 -1.38
N PRO A 303 6.27 -24.07 -0.47
CA PRO A 303 7.24 -23.04 -0.84
C PRO A 303 8.59 -23.61 -1.32
N GLY A 304 8.83 -24.90 -1.09
CA GLY A 304 10.11 -25.58 -1.38
C GLY A 304 11.12 -25.46 -0.22
N GLU A 305 12.15 -26.31 -0.25
CA GLU A 305 13.13 -26.48 0.84
C GLU A 305 13.86 -25.18 1.22
N GLU A 306 14.24 -24.36 0.24
CA GLU A 306 14.98 -23.10 0.46
C GLU A 306 14.18 -22.04 1.26
N LEU A 307 12.85 -22.21 1.32
CA LEU A 307 11.92 -21.31 1.96
C LEU A 307 11.27 -21.94 3.20
N GLU A 308 11.71 -23.13 3.60
CA GLU A 308 11.28 -23.78 4.84
C GLU A 308 11.55 -22.86 6.05
N ASP A 309 10.69 -22.99 7.07
CA ASP A 309 10.62 -22.16 8.28
C ASP A 309 10.29 -20.67 8.09
N GLY A 310 10.18 -20.18 6.85
CA GLY A 310 9.72 -18.82 6.57
C GLY A 310 8.25 -18.64 6.93
N LEU A 311 7.94 -17.62 7.74
CA LEU A 311 6.55 -17.28 8.04
C LEU A 311 5.90 -16.64 6.81
N LEU A 312 4.77 -17.20 6.38
CA LEU A 312 4.02 -16.66 5.24
C LEU A 312 3.37 -15.32 5.65
N VAL A 313 3.68 -14.26 4.91
CA VAL A 313 3.01 -12.97 5.03
C VAL A 313 1.89 -12.91 4.00
N VAL A 314 0.64 -12.90 4.49
CA VAL A 314 -0.55 -12.66 3.69
C VAL A 314 -0.74 -11.16 3.58
N HIS A 315 -0.27 -10.59 2.47
CA HIS A 315 -0.45 -9.17 2.20
C HIS A 315 -1.83 -8.91 1.64
N ASN A 316 -2.57 -8.08 2.36
CA ASN A 316 -3.91 -7.68 2.03
C ASN A 316 -3.92 -6.21 1.62
N ASN A 317 -4.34 -5.95 0.39
CA ASN A 317 -4.55 -4.59 -0.11
C ASN A 317 -5.80 -4.02 0.55
N SER A 318 -5.62 -3.26 1.62
CA SER A 318 -6.74 -2.75 2.42
C SER A 318 -7.02 -1.28 2.14
N ASP A 319 -8.27 -0.89 2.40
CA ASP A 319 -8.70 0.51 2.34
C ASP A 319 -8.71 1.18 3.74
N ALA A 320 -8.30 0.42 4.78
CA ALA A 320 -8.14 0.86 6.17
C ALA A 320 -7.39 -0.16 7.05
N PHE A 321 -7.54 -0.04 8.37
CA PHE A 321 -6.79 -0.80 9.38
C PHE A 321 -7.25 -2.26 9.56
N GLY A 322 -7.71 -2.94 8.50
CA GLY A 322 -8.15 -4.33 8.55
C GLY A 322 -9.61 -4.56 8.95
N GLN A 323 -10.46 -3.53 9.05
CA GLN A 323 -11.87 -3.76 9.50
C GLN A 323 -12.74 -4.45 8.46
N ASN A 324 -12.38 -4.39 7.19
CA ASN A 324 -13.09 -5.17 6.19
C ASN A 324 -12.91 -6.67 6.44
N ILE A 325 -11.80 -7.09 7.07
CA ILE A 325 -11.58 -8.46 7.53
C ILE A 325 -12.63 -8.86 8.58
N GLU A 326 -13.13 -7.92 9.38
CA GLU A 326 -14.19 -8.21 10.37
C GLU A 326 -15.60 -8.21 9.75
N THR A 327 -15.84 -7.38 8.73
CA THR A 327 -17.21 -7.04 8.31
C THR A 327 -17.61 -7.57 6.94
N GLU A 328 -16.66 -7.89 6.06
CA GLU A 328 -16.96 -8.30 4.69
C GLU A 328 -17.27 -9.79 4.58
N PHE A 329 -18.12 -10.13 3.60
CA PHE A 329 -18.54 -11.50 3.38
C PHE A 329 -17.42 -12.33 2.75
N ALA A 330 -17.29 -13.59 3.19
CA ALA A 330 -16.18 -14.49 2.88
C ALA A 330 -15.83 -14.63 1.38
N THR A 331 -16.82 -14.53 0.49
CA THR A 331 -16.65 -14.72 -0.96
C THR A 331 -16.58 -13.41 -1.74
N GLY A 332 -16.84 -12.27 -1.10
CA GLY A 332 -16.94 -10.96 -1.76
C GLY A 332 -15.59 -10.28 -2.00
N SER A 333 -14.61 -10.54 -1.13
CA SER A 333 -13.30 -9.88 -1.13
C SER A 333 -12.21 -10.73 -0.49
N LEU A 334 -10.95 -10.33 -0.69
CA LEU A 334 -9.81 -10.94 0.03
C LEU A 334 -9.91 -10.67 1.53
N ASP A 335 -10.34 -9.46 1.91
CA ASP A 335 -10.61 -9.09 3.31
C ASP A 335 -11.58 -10.09 3.97
N GLY A 336 -12.75 -10.33 3.36
CA GLY A 336 -13.76 -11.25 3.88
C GLY A 336 -13.26 -12.70 3.93
N ALA A 337 -12.49 -13.13 2.92
CA ALA A 337 -11.87 -14.47 2.91
C ALA A 337 -10.86 -14.64 4.06
N ILE A 338 -10.03 -13.62 4.33
CA ILE A 338 -9.15 -13.61 5.50
C ILE A 338 -9.99 -13.61 6.78
N GLY A 339 -11.06 -12.84 6.84
CA GLY A 339 -11.95 -12.75 8.00
C GLY A 339 -12.57 -14.06 8.41
N ALA A 340 -13.14 -14.77 7.44
CA ALA A 340 -13.83 -16.03 7.66
C ALA A 340 -12.89 -17.20 7.95
N SER A 341 -11.63 -17.13 7.51
CA SER A 341 -10.69 -18.26 7.56
C SER A 341 -9.45 -18.00 8.41
N THR A 342 -9.40 -16.89 9.15
CA THR A 342 -8.30 -16.59 10.06
C THR A 342 -8.75 -16.05 11.40
N SER A 343 -7.86 -16.10 12.40
CA SER A 343 -8.05 -15.40 13.67
C SER A 343 -7.77 -13.88 13.60
N ALA A 344 -7.48 -13.32 12.41
CA ALA A 344 -7.07 -11.92 12.27
C ALA A 344 -8.18 -10.93 12.62
N ALA A 345 -9.44 -11.27 12.32
CA ALA A 345 -10.61 -10.44 12.66
C ALA A 345 -10.71 -10.15 14.17
N ALA A 346 -10.26 -11.06 15.03
CA ALA A 346 -10.28 -10.86 16.49
C ALA A 346 -9.14 -9.96 17.00
N SER A 347 -8.19 -9.59 16.15
CA SER A 347 -6.90 -9.00 16.56
C SER A 347 -6.57 -7.68 15.83
N LEU A 348 -7.25 -7.35 14.74
CA LEU A 348 -7.08 -6.12 13.96
C LEU A 348 -7.98 -4.97 14.47
N MET A 349 -7.88 -4.69 15.77
CA MET A 349 -8.70 -3.66 16.41
C MET A 349 -8.18 -2.23 16.16
N ARG A 350 -9.10 -1.29 15.89
CA ARG A 350 -8.81 0.15 15.63
C ARG A 350 -8.17 0.88 16.82
N ASP A 351 -8.43 0.40 18.03
CA ASP A 351 -8.04 1.04 19.29
C ASP A 351 -6.69 0.54 19.84
N ARG A 352 -6.00 -0.32 19.09
CA ARG A 352 -4.63 -0.78 19.36
C ARG A 352 -3.72 0.41 19.67
N LYS A 353 -3.07 0.34 20.83
CA LYS A 353 -2.18 1.41 21.32
C LYS A 353 -0.85 1.44 20.57
N ASP A 354 -0.42 0.28 20.07
CA ASP A 354 0.84 0.00 19.40
C ASP A 354 0.81 0.23 17.87
N LEU A 355 -0.33 0.67 17.32
CA LEU A 355 -0.51 0.84 15.86
C LEU A 355 0.48 1.82 15.22
N LEU A 356 1.05 2.74 16.01
CA LEU A 356 1.98 3.77 15.52
C LEU A 356 3.43 3.52 15.93
N ASP A 357 3.73 2.42 16.62
CA ASP A 357 5.07 2.15 17.19
C ASP A 357 6.15 2.02 16.10
N TRP A 358 5.74 1.71 14.87
CA TRP A 358 6.62 1.48 13.72
C TRP A 358 6.47 2.53 12.61
N VAL A 359 5.85 3.68 12.90
CA VAL A 359 5.81 4.82 11.98
C VAL A 359 7.11 5.62 12.14
N LEU A 360 8.02 5.52 11.17
CA LEU A 360 9.43 5.95 11.29
C LEU A 360 9.88 7.09 10.35
#